data_AF-A0A383A0T9-F1
#
_entry.id   AF-A0A383A0T9-F1
#
_cell.length_a   1.000
_cell.length_b   1.000
_cell.length_c   1.000
_cell.angle_alpha   90.00
_cell.angle_beta   90.00
_cell.angle_gamma   90.00
#
_symmetry.space_group_name_H-M   'P 1'
#
loop_
_entity.id
_entity.type
_entity.pdbx_description
1 polymer ?
#
loop_
_entity_poly.entity_id
_entity_poly.type
_entity_poly.pdbx_seq_one_letter_code
_entity_poly.pdbx_strand_id
1 'polypeptide(L)'
;PNYEGHIIAGMALVNRVQASKLYADTSTFRTVDTPPMVTTDDRWFRIVDTKAGPDGAVYFADWYDSRLSHLDPRDTWHKNSGRIYRMHAKDTKPSKPTDLGKLSSGELINVLKHPNKWHRQTAQRLLADRRDKSIVPRLTSFMMKGDGQFALECFWAINHCGGFDTRLAEHTLRHSHPFIRHWTIRLLGDDHLMTSKLHQELVLLAKNESNPEVRSCLAASCKRWEAKDSFPILTQLIKRTEDVKDKHIPLLLW
;
A
#
# COMPACT_ATOMS: atom_id res chain seq x y z
N PRO A 1 10.84 14.36 -9.75
CA PRO A 1 9.85 14.02 -10.81
C PRO A 1 10.13 12.69 -11.53
N ASN A 2 11.36 12.48 -12.03
CA ASN A 2 11.67 11.32 -12.89
C ASN A 2 11.45 9.95 -12.24
N TYR A 3 11.47 9.86 -10.91
CA TYR A 3 11.28 8.62 -10.15
C TYR A 3 9.92 8.53 -9.43
N GLU A 4 9.00 9.46 -9.70
CA GLU A 4 7.64 9.40 -9.14
C GLU A 4 6.98 8.07 -9.56
N GLY A 5 6.33 7.38 -8.61
CA GLY A 5 5.69 6.08 -8.86
C GLY A 5 6.63 4.90 -9.12
N HIS A 6 7.95 5.08 -9.07
CA HIS A 6 8.91 3.98 -9.21
C HIS A 6 9.17 3.30 -7.87
N ILE A 7 9.48 2.00 -7.92
CA ILE A 7 10.07 1.29 -6.78
C ILE A 7 11.56 1.56 -6.81
N ILE A 8 12.14 1.96 -5.69
CA ILE A 8 13.58 2.17 -5.54
C ILE A 8 14.10 1.09 -4.60
N ALA A 9 15.18 0.42 -5.00
CA ALA A 9 15.78 -0.65 -4.22
C ALA A 9 17.31 -0.55 -4.24
N GLY A 10 17.92 -0.87 -3.10
CA GLY A 10 19.35 -1.16 -3.02
C GLY A 10 19.67 -2.51 -3.63
N MET A 11 20.61 -2.57 -4.55
CA MET A 11 21.09 -3.82 -5.16
C MET A 11 22.49 -4.12 -4.64
N ALA A 12 22.54 -4.68 -3.43
CA ALA A 12 23.79 -4.87 -2.70
C ALA A 12 24.79 -5.80 -3.41
N LEU A 13 24.34 -6.76 -4.24
CA LEU A 13 25.23 -7.65 -5.00
C LEU A 13 26.00 -6.94 -6.13
N VAL A 14 25.47 -5.82 -6.63
CA VAL A 14 25.99 -5.09 -7.79
C VAL A 14 26.28 -3.63 -7.46
N ASN A 15 26.44 -3.30 -6.17
CA ASN A 15 26.85 -1.99 -5.64
C ASN A 15 26.11 -0.80 -6.27
N ARG A 16 24.79 -0.91 -6.44
CA ARG A 16 23.99 0.15 -7.08
C ARG A 16 22.65 0.37 -6.39
N VAL A 17 22.06 1.53 -6.64
CA VAL A 17 20.65 1.80 -6.36
C VAL A 17 19.88 1.80 -7.67
N GLN A 18 18.78 1.08 -7.72
CA GLN A 18 17.98 0.86 -8.91
C GLN A 18 16.58 1.42 -8.70
N ALA A 19 16.10 2.20 -9.67
CA ALA A 19 14.67 2.47 -9.80
C ALA A 19 14.06 1.48 -10.79
N SER A 20 12.82 1.08 -10.55
CA SER A 20 12.07 0.21 -11.43
C SER A 20 10.66 0.76 -11.63
N LYS A 21 10.23 0.84 -12.89
CA LYS A 21 8.87 1.18 -13.27
C LYS A 21 7.95 0.03 -12.94
N LEU A 22 6.81 0.33 -12.32
CA LEU A 22 5.77 -0.65 -12.02
C LEU A 22 4.74 -0.67 -13.15
N TYR A 23 4.42 -1.86 -13.66
CA TYR A 23 3.37 -2.07 -14.65
C TYR A 23 2.35 -3.05 -14.11
N ALA A 24 1.07 -2.72 -14.25
CA ALA A 24 -0.01 -3.67 -13.99
C ALA A 24 0.15 -4.90 -14.89
N ASP A 25 -0.09 -6.07 -14.30
CA ASP A 25 0.09 -7.36 -14.93
C ASP A 25 -0.92 -8.34 -14.33
N THR A 26 -2.11 -8.39 -14.93
CA THR A 26 -3.27 -9.13 -14.40
C THR A 26 -3.67 -8.60 -13.00
N SER A 27 -3.92 -9.45 -12.01
CA SER A 27 -4.13 -9.11 -10.59
C SER A 27 -2.84 -8.79 -9.81
N THR A 28 -1.72 -8.60 -10.50
CA THR A 28 -0.42 -8.29 -9.89
C THR A 28 0.32 -7.23 -10.70
N PHE A 29 1.63 -7.10 -10.46
CA PHE A 29 2.48 -6.14 -11.12
C PHE A 29 3.80 -6.79 -11.52
N ARG A 30 4.40 -6.24 -12.58
CA ARG A 30 5.79 -6.51 -12.95
C ARG A 30 6.60 -5.22 -12.91
N THR A 31 7.90 -5.36 -12.71
CA THR A 31 8.83 -4.23 -12.72
C THR A 31 9.70 -4.24 -13.98
N VAL A 32 10.10 -3.04 -14.43
CA VAL A 32 11.16 -2.88 -15.44
C VAL A 32 12.17 -1.88 -14.91
N ASP A 33 13.42 -2.31 -14.81
CA ASP A 33 14.51 -1.48 -14.30
C ASP A 33 14.80 -0.31 -15.25
N THR A 34 15.04 0.86 -14.67
CA THR A 34 15.61 2.02 -15.38
C THR A 34 17.13 1.88 -15.49
N PRO A 35 17.85 2.86 -16.07
CA PRO A 35 19.27 3.00 -15.77
C PRO A 35 19.50 3.13 -14.25
N PRO A 36 20.61 2.61 -13.69
CA PRO A 36 20.92 2.74 -12.28
C PRO A 36 20.95 4.20 -11.82
N MET A 37 20.42 4.46 -10.62
CA MET A 37 20.36 5.79 -10.03
C MET A 37 21.69 6.21 -9.40
N VAL A 38 22.34 5.24 -8.76
CA VAL A 38 23.63 5.39 -8.07
C VAL A 38 24.46 4.16 -8.38
N THR A 39 25.71 4.34 -8.73
CA THR A 39 26.69 3.26 -8.95
C THR A 39 27.98 3.58 -8.22
N THR A 40 28.65 2.57 -7.71
CA THR A 40 29.97 2.72 -7.09
C THR A 40 30.79 1.45 -7.26
N ASP A 41 32.10 1.60 -7.34
CA ASP A 41 33.05 0.48 -7.32
C ASP A 41 33.37 0.02 -5.88
N ASP A 42 32.88 0.75 -4.88
CA ASP A 42 33.02 0.40 -3.48
C ASP A 42 32.22 -0.85 -3.12
N ARG A 43 32.93 -1.94 -2.84
CA ARG A 43 32.34 -3.25 -2.49
C ARG A 43 31.70 -3.28 -1.10
N TRP A 44 31.94 -2.28 -0.26
CA TRP A 44 31.32 -2.15 1.05
C TRP A 44 30.02 -1.36 0.98
N PHE A 45 29.63 -0.83 -0.18
CA PHE A 45 28.36 -0.14 -0.37
C PHE A 45 27.19 -1.13 -0.30
N ARG A 46 26.49 -1.15 0.83
CA ARG A 46 25.43 -2.12 1.17
C ARG A 46 24.16 -1.39 1.59
N ILE A 47 23.41 -0.94 0.59
CA ILE A 47 22.09 -0.37 0.85
C ILE A 47 21.13 -1.47 1.34
N VAL A 48 20.63 -1.29 2.56
CA VAL A 48 19.72 -2.23 3.24
C VAL A 48 18.29 -1.69 3.35
N ASP A 49 18.10 -0.38 3.23
CA ASP A 49 16.77 0.23 3.22
C ASP A 49 16.77 1.52 2.38
N THR A 50 15.59 1.83 1.83
CA THR A 50 15.36 3.01 1.01
C THR A 50 14.02 3.64 1.36
N LYS A 51 13.98 4.97 1.55
CA LYS A 51 12.75 5.71 1.89
C LYS A 51 12.65 7.01 1.09
N ALA A 52 11.43 7.37 0.70
CA ALA A 52 11.12 8.74 0.32
C ALA A 52 10.96 9.59 1.59
N GLY A 53 11.66 10.73 1.64
CA GLY A 53 11.59 11.68 2.76
C GLY A 53 10.45 12.70 2.65
N PRO A 54 10.20 13.48 3.71
CA PRO A 54 9.17 14.53 3.73
C PRO A 54 9.38 15.64 2.69
N ASP A 55 10.63 15.83 2.27
CA ASP A 55 11.10 16.83 1.29
C ASP A 55 11.12 16.30 -0.15
N GLY A 56 10.70 15.05 -0.36
CA GLY A 56 10.73 14.40 -1.67
C GLY A 56 12.12 13.89 -2.09
N ALA A 57 13.14 14.02 -1.22
CA ALA A 57 14.42 13.36 -1.43
C ALA A 57 14.30 11.86 -1.18
N VAL A 58 15.23 11.09 -1.74
CA VAL A 58 15.32 9.65 -1.48
C VAL A 58 16.48 9.40 -0.53
N TYR A 59 16.20 8.68 0.55
CA TYR A 59 17.16 8.35 1.58
C TYR A 59 17.52 6.86 1.47
N PHE A 60 18.80 6.56 1.65
CA PHE A 60 19.32 5.20 1.64
C PHE A 60 20.12 4.94 2.91
N ALA A 61 19.80 3.86 3.61
CA ALA A 61 20.60 3.37 4.73
C ALA A 61 21.62 2.37 4.21
N ASP A 62 22.89 2.69 4.39
CA ASP A 62 24.03 1.85 4.04
C ASP A 62 24.58 1.21 5.31
N TRP A 63 24.52 -0.11 5.38
CA TRP A 63 25.11 -0.87 6.48
C TRP A 63 26.64 -0.72 6.50
N TYR A 64 27.23 -0.51 5.32
CA TYR A 64 28.66 -0.38 5.08
C TYR A 64 29.52 -1.48 5.70
N ASP A 65 29.55 -2.64 5.05
CA ASP A 65 30.33 -3.81 5.46
C ASP A 65 30.80 -4.62 4.24
N SER A 66 31.98 -5.21 4.36
CA SER A 66 32.51 -6.18 3.40
C SER A 66 31.59 -7.38 3.19
N ARG A 67 30.95 -7.85 4.26
CA ARG A 67 30.13 -9.05 4.29
C ARG A 67 28.71 -8.72 3.86
N LEU A 68 28.18 -9.52 2.94
CA LEU A 68 26.79 -9.43 2.50
C LEU A 68 25.90 -10.51 3.12
N SER A 69 26.49 -11.65 3.48
CA SER A 69 25.78 -12.87 3.89
C SER A 69 26.42 -13.50 5.12
N HIS A 70 25.69 -14.41 5.75
CA HIS A 70 26.05 -15.05 7.01
C HIS A 70 26.98 -16.27 6.84
N LEU A 71 27.91 -16.23 5.88
CA LEU A 71 28.81 -17.36 5.58
C LEU A 71 29.78 -17.67 6.73
N ASP A 72 30.10 -16.67 7.55
CA ASP A 72 30.92 -16.84 8.75
C ASP A 72 30.06 -16.58 10.00
N PRO A 73 29.91 -17.55 10.91
CA PRO A 73 29.12 -17.38 12.12
C PRO A 73 29.76 -16.41 13.13
N ARG A 74 31.03 -16.01 12.95
CA ARG A 74 31.70 -15.05 13.82
C ARG A 74 31.16 -13.64 13.60
N ASP A 75 30.86 -12.94 14.68
CA ASP A 75 30.40 -11.54 14.66
C ASP A 75 31.57 -10.56 14.46
N THR A 76 32.10 -10.52 13.24
CA THR A 76 33.10 -9.55 12.78
C THR A 76 32.47 -8.41 11.97
N TRP A 77 31.19 -8.07 12.22
CA TRP A 77 30.47 -7.04 11.46
C TRP A 77 30.98 -5.67 11.85
N HIS A 78 31.01 -4.75 10.90
CA HIS A 78 31.47 -3.39 11.13
C HIS A 78 30.32 -2.52 11.66
N LYS A 79 30.25 -2.36 12.99
CA LYS A 79 29.07 -1.81 13.68
C LYS A 79 28.95 -0.28 13.65
N ASN A 80 30.03 0.42 13.33
CA ASN A 80 30.13 1.88 13.47
C ASN A 80 30.35 2.64 12.14
N SER A 81 30.29 1.94 11.00
CA SER A 81 30.57 2.51 9.68
C SER A 81 29.34 2.83 8.86
N GLY A 82 28.15 2.51 9.37
CA GLY A 82 26.90 2.74 8.64
C GLY A 82 26.72 4.21 8.25
N ARG A 83 26.07 4.43 7.11
CA ARG A 83 25.86 5.77 6.53
C ARG A 83 24.42 5.96 6.14
N ILE A 84 23.97 7.21 6.16
CA ILE A 84 22.69 7.62 5.58
C ILE A 84 22.99 8.56 4.42
N TYR A 85 22.63 8.14 3.21
CA TYR A 85 22.69 9.01 2.04
C TYR A 85 21.35 9.69 1.84
N ARG A 86 21.39 10.97 1.43
CA ARG A 86 20.22 11.73 0.98
C ARG A 86 20.44 12.17 -0.45
N MET A 87 19.67 11.60 -1.38
CA MET A 87 19.70 11.92 -2.79
C MET A 87 18.57 12.90 -3.12
N HIS A 88 18.92 14.07 -3.63
CA HIS A 88 17.98 15.09 -4.07
C HIS A 88 18.38 15.65 -5.44
N ALA A 89 17.45 16.30 -6.13
CA ALA A 89 17.76 17.00 -7.37
C ALA A 89 18.63 18.23 -7.07
N LYS A 90 19.60 18.50 -7.96
CA LYS A 90 20.68 19.48 -7.77
C LYS A 90 20.18 20.87 -7.36
N ASP A 91 19.09 21.33 -7.98
CA ASP A 91 18.56 22.69 -7.80
C ASP A 91 17.36 22.76 -6.86
N THR A 92 17.11 21.70 -6.07
CA THR A 92 15.99 21.65 -5.13
C THR A 92 16.41 22.10 -3.74
N LYS A 93 15.75 23.14 -3.22
CA LYS A 93 15.92 23.57 -1.83
C LYS A 93 15.21 22.59 -0.89
N PRO A 94 15.84 22.19 0.24
CA PRO A 94 15.15 21.39 1.25
C PRO A 94 13.88 22.10 1.73
N SER A 95 12.77 21.37 1.82
CA SER A 95 11.55 21.90 2.44
C SER A 95 11.77 22.05 3.95
N LYS A 96 11.18 23.09 4.56
CA LYS A 96 11.20 23.21 6.02
C LYS A 96 10.46 22.03 6.65
N PRO A 97 11.04 21.36 7.68
CA PRO A 97 10.33 20.34 8.43
C PRO A 97 9.03 20.91 9.00
N THR A 98 7.92 20.22 8.77
CA THR A 98 6.63 20.55 9.37
C THR A 98 6.30 19.50 10.41
N ASP A 99 6.05 19.95 11.64
CA ASP A 99 5.61 19.06 12.72
C ASP A 99 4.12 18.77 12.58
N LEU A 100 3.80 17.69 11.85
CA LEU A 100 2.42 17.24 11.65
C LEU A 100 1.72 16.85 12.96
N GLY A 101 2.48 16.55 14.03
CA GLY A 101 1.94 16.19 15.34
C GLY A 101 1.19 17.35 16.01
N LYS A 102 1.51 18.60 15.66
CA LYS A 102 0.86 19.81 16.17
C LYS A 102 -0.47 20.15 15.48
N LEU A 103 -0.74 19.56 14.32
CA LEU A 103 -2.00 19.76 13.60
C LEU A 103 -3.15 19.04 14.32
N SER A 104 -4.34 19.63 14.35
CA SER A 104 -5.57 18.97 14.81
C SER A 104 -5.97 17.81 13.89
N SER A 105 -6.85 16.90 14.36
CA SER A 105 -7.37 15.81 13.53
C SER A 105 -8.06 16.33 12.26
N GLY A 106 -8.78 17.45 12.37
CA GLY A 106 -9.45 18.10 11.24
C GLY A 106 -8.48 18.68 10.20
N GLU A 107 -7.33 19.20 10.63
CA GLU A 107 -6.27 19.67 9.74
C GLU A 107 -5.52 18.51 9.07
N LEU A 108 -5.30 17.40 9.78
CA LEU A 108 -4.68 16.20 9.22
C LEU A 108 -5.47 15.62 8.03
N ILE A 109 -6.79 15.82 7.98
CA ILE A 109 -7.60 15.43 6.81
C ILE A 109 -7.09 16.13 5.54
N ASN A 110 -6.66 17.38 5.61
CA ASN A 110 -6.11 18.08 4.44
C ASN A 110 -4.74 17.52 4.03
N VAL A 111 -3.95 17.03 4.99
CA VAL A 111 -2.64 16.41 4.72
C VAL A 111 -2.78 15.11 3.92
N LEU A 112 -3.91 14.40 4.04
CA LEU A 112 -4.21 13.21 3.22
C LEU A 112 -4.31 13.51 1.71
N LYS A 113 -4.39 14.78 1.29
CA LYS A 113 -4.34 15.18 -0.13
C LYS A 113 -2.91 15.37 -0.66
N HIS A 114 -1.91 15.34 0.22
CA HIS A 114 -0.55 15.71 -0.15
C HIS A 114 0.03 14.75 -1.21
N PRO A 115 0.73 15.24 -2.26
CA PRO A 115 1.24 14.37 -3.33
C PRO A 115 2.30 13.39 -2.85
N ASN A 116 3.17 13.80 -1.92
CA ASN A 116 4.15 12.93 -1.29
C ASN A 116 3.49 11.96 -0.28
N LYS A 117 3.64 10.66 -0.52
CA LYS A 117 3.12 9.56 0.32
C LYS A 117 3.59 9.62 1.77
N TRP A 118 4.79 10.14 2.04
CA TRP A 118 5.31 10.30 3.40
C TRP A 118 4.37 11.11 4.29
N HIS A 119 3.84 12.24 3.76
CA HIS A 119 2.92 13.11 4.49
C HIS A 119 1.60 12.42 4.75
N ARG A 120 1.06 11.73 3.74
CA ARG A 120 -0.20 10.98 3.87
C ARG A 120 -0.08 9.87 4.90
N GLN A 121 0.97 9.04 4.82
CA GLN A 121 1.19 7.95 5.79
C GLN A 121 1.44 8.46 7.21
N THR A 122 2.15 9.58 7.36
CA THR A 122 2.35 10.20 8.69
C THR A 122 1.02 10.71 9.25
N ALA A 123 0.19 11.34 8.42
CA ALA A 123 -1.15 11.77 8.82
C ALA A 123 -2.04 10.57 9.19
N GLN A 124 -2.05 9.48 8.40
CA GLN A 124 -2.78 8.25 8.73
C GLN A 124 -2.38 7.68 10.08
N ARG A 125 -1.07 7.57 10.35
CA ARG A 125 -0.55 7.11 11.64
C ARG A 125 -1.04 8.00 12.80
N LEU A 126 -0.92 9.32 12.66
CA LEU A 126 -1.37 10.25 13.70
C LEU A 126 -2.89 10.18 13.92
N LEU A 127 -3.68 10.00 12.87
CA LEU A 127 -5.14 9.79 12.99
C LEU A 127 -5.46 8.46 13.68
N ALA A 128 -4.70 7.40 13.39
CA ALA A 128 -4.82 6.09 14.05
C ALA A 128 -4.40 6.13 15.53
N ASP A 129 -3.36 6.90 15.87
CA ASP A 129 -2.93 7.11 17.26
C ASP A 129 -4.00 7.86 18.05
N ARG A 130 -4.66 8.86 17.44
CA ARG A 130 -5.67 9.71 18.09
C ARG A 130 -7.05 9.05 18.19
N ARG A 131 -7.42 8.22 17.21
CA ARG A 131 -8.75 7.57 17.11
C ARG A 131 -9.93 8.53 17.29
N ASP A 132 -9.79 9.75 16.80
CA ASP A 132 -10.79 10.80 16.96
C ASP A 132 -12.04 10.50 16.12
N LYS A 133 -13.10 9.99 16.76
CA LYS A 133 -14.36 9.65 16.07
C LYS A 133 -15.10 10.88 15.54
N SER A 134 -14.83 12.09 16.04
CA SER A 134 -15.56 13.30 15.65
C SER A 134 -15.33 13.67 14.18
N ILE A 135 -14.23 13.22 13.57
CA ILE A 135 -13.91 13.51 12.17
C ILE A 135 -14.50 12.50 11.18
N VAL A 136 -15.06 11.38 11.64
CA VAL A 136 -15.60 10.31 10.78
C VAL A 136 -16.68 10.84 9.81
N PRO A 137 -17.69 11.63 10.23
CA PRO A 137 -18.69 12.16 9.29
C PRO A 137 -18.08 12.97 8.15
N ARG A 138 -17.03 13.75 8.45
CA ARG A 138 -16.33 14.57 7.46
C ARG A 138 -15.50 13.72 6.50
N LEU A 139 -14.80 12.71 7.02
CA LEU A 139 -14.07 11.75 6.19
C LEU A 139 -15.01 10.97 5.26
N THR A 140 -16.15 10.48 5.76
CA THR A 140 -17.15 9.78 4.96
C THR A 140 -17.68 10.65 3.84
N SER A 141 -17.95 11.93 4.10
CA SER A 141 -18.39 12.87 3.06
C SER A 141 -17.34 13.02 1.94
N PHE A 142 -16.05 13.11 2.28
CA PHE A 142 -14.99 13.22 1.29
C PHE A 142 -14.77 11.92 0.50
N MET A 143 -14.80 10.78 1.18
CA MET A 143 -14.71 9.47 0.55
C MET A 143 -15.84 9.28 -0.47
N MET A 144 -17.09 9.53 -0.10
CA MET A 144 -18.25 9.31 -0.99
C MET A 144 -18.30 10.24 -2.20
N LYS A 145 -17.65 11.42 -2.14
CA LYS A 145 -17.64 12.40 -3.23
C LYS A 145 -16.51 12.21 -4.23
N GLY A 146 -15.47 11.46 -3.86
CA GLY A 146 -14.25 11.32 -4.66
C GLY A 146 -14.02 9.89 -5.11
N ASP A 147 -13.17 9.72 -6.11
CA ASP A 147 -12.85 8.42 -6.71
C ASP A 147 -11.35 8.24 -6.99
N GLY A 148 -10.50 9.12 -6.44
CA GLY A 148 -9.04 9.02 -6.50
C GLY A 148 -8.37 8.75 -5.16
N GLN A 149 -7.04 8.91 -5.10
CA GLN A 149 -6.21 8.63 -3.92
C GLN A 149 -6.77 9.21 -2.62
N PHE A 150 -7.23 10.47 -2.62
CA PHE A 150 -7.74 11.11 -1.41
C PHE A 150 -8.97 10.40 -0.82
N ALA A 151 -9.86 9.86 -1.66
CA ALA A 151 -11.01 9.10 -1.19
C ALA A 151 -10.58 7.82 -0.48
N LEU A 152 -9.58 7.11 -1.03
CA LEU A 152 -9.01 5.93 -0.41
C LEU A 152 -8.32 6.25 0.93
N GLU A 153 -7.58 7.36 1.00
CA GLU A 153 -6.97 7.82 2.24
C GLU A 153 -8.04 8.16 3.29
N CYS A 154 -9.16 8.79 2.90
CA CYS A 154 -10.28 9.00 3.80
C CYS A 154 -10.88 7.68 4.29
N PHE A 155 -11.03 6.66 3.42
CA PHE A 155 -11.53 5.35 3.82
C PHE A 155 -10.65 4.69 4.89
N TRP A 156 -9.32 4.67 4.71
CA TRP A 156 -8.41 4.14 5.74
C TRP A 156 -8.47 4.94 7.04
N ALA A 157 -8.57 6.27 6.97
CA ALA A 157 -8.72 7.11 8.15
C ALA A 157 -10.03 6.82 8.91
N ILE A 158 -11.14 6.56 8.20
CA ILE A 158 -12.41 6.14 8.82
C ILE A 158 -12.20 4.85 9.61
N ASN A 159 -11.54 3.85 9.01
CA ASN A 159 -11.21 2.60 9.69
C ASN A 159 -10.33 2.83 10.94
N HIS A 160 -9.27 3.61 10.81
CA HIS A 160 -8.36 3.95 11.91
C HIS A 160 -9.08 4.65 13.09
N CYS A 161 -10.07 5.48 12.80
CA CYS A 161 -10.88 6.15 13.83
C CYS A 161 -12.07 5.29 14.31
N GLY A 162 -12.16 4.02 13.91
CA GLY A 162 -13.20 3.10 14.36
C GLY A 162 -14.60 3.41 13.80
N GLY A 163 -14.65 3.97 12.59
CA GLY A 163 -15.89 4.26 11.86
C GLY A 163 -16.23 3.25 10.77
N PHE A 164 -15.42 2.19 10.58
CA PHE A 164 -15.76 1.09 9.69
C PHE A 164 -16.72 0.11 10.37
N ASP A 165 -17.88 -0.11 9.76
CA ASP A 165 -18.90 -1.04 10.21
C ASP A 165 -19.58 -1.72 9.00
N THR A 166 -20.48 -2.67 9.28
CA THR A 166 -21.20 -3.42 8.24
C THR A 166 -22.05 -2.50 7.35
N ARG A 167 -22.62 -1.42 7.90
CA ARG A 167 -23.41 -0.46 7.14
C ARG A 167 -22.56 0.32 6.15
N LEU A 168 -21.39 0.80 6.56
CA LEU A 168 -20.44 1.47 5.67
C LEU A 168 -19.90 0.48 4.63
N ALA A 169 -19.64 -0.76 5.02
CA ALA A 169 -19.20 -1.81 4.12
C ALA A 169 -20.21 -2.04 2.97
N GLU A 170 -21.50 -2.14 3.27
CA GLU A 170 -22.56 -2.26 2.25
C GLU A 170 -22.53 -1.16 1.19
N HIS A 171 -22.19 0.08 1.57
CA HIS A 171 -22.07 1.19 0.63
C HIS A 171 -20.73 1.14 -0.13
N THR A 172 -19.65 0.85 0.57
CA THR A 172 -18.29 0.90 0.01
C THR A 172 -17.96 -0.27 -0.90
N LEU A 173 -18.66 -1.41 -0.78
CA LEU A 173 -18.63 -2.49 -1.78
C LEU A 173 -19.14 -2.05 -3.16
N ARG A 174 -19.90 -0.96 -3.25
CA ARG A 174 -20.42 -0.38 -4.50
C ARG A 174 -19.68 0.89 -4.93
N HIS A 175 -18.62 1.26 -4.23
CA HIS A 175 -17.88 2.49 -4.51
C HIS A 175 -17.25 2.46 -5.91
N SER A 176 -17.15 3.59 -6.61
CA SER A 176 -16.56 3.65 -7.97
C SER A 176 -15.06 3.30 -7.98
N HIS A 177 -14.32 3.80 -6.99
CA HIS A 177 -12.89 3.47 -6.79
C HIS A 177 -12.68 1.99 -6.43
N PRO A 178 -11.93 1.20 -7.24
CA PRO A 178 -11.74 -0.24 -7.02
C PRO A 178 -11.05 -0.55 -5.70
N PHE A 179 -10.02 0.21 -5.32
CA PHE A 179 -9.33 -0.05 -4.07
C PHE A 179 -10.14 0.26 -2.80
N ILE A 180 -11.21 1.06 -2.86
CA ILE A 180 -12.14 1.15 -1.73
C ILE A 180 -12.90 -0.18 -1.59
N ARG A 181 -13.40 -0.75 -2.69
CA ARG A 181 -14.03 -2.08 -2.68
C ARG A 181 -13.05 -3.17 -2.20
N HIS A 182 -11.81 -3.16 -2.71
CA HIS A 182 -10.74 -4.07 -2.28
C HIS A 182 -10.53 -4.01 -0.76
N TRP A 183 -10.35 -2.82 -0.20
CA TRP A 183 -10.12 -2.68 1.23
C TRP A 183 -11.36 -2.98 2.06
N THR A 184 -12.57 -2.70 1.58
CA THR A 184 -13.80 -3.16 2.24
C THR A 184 -13.82 -4.69 2.35
N ILE A 185 -13.51 -5.41 1.28
CA ILE A 185 -13.42 -6.89 1.28
C ILE A 185 -12.34 -7.39 2.24
N ARG A 186 -11.17 -6.73 2.24
CA ARG A 186 -10.05 -7.07 3.14
C ARG A 186 -10.46 -6.93 4.61
N LEU A 187 -11.07 -5.80 4.98
CA LEU A 187 -11.48 -5.52 6.36
C LEU A 187 -12.63 -6.44 6.80
N LEU A 188 -13.63 -6.68 5.95
CA LEU A 188 -14.68 -7.67 6.24
C LEU A 188 -14.11 -9.08 6.47
N GLY A 189 -13.09 -9.46 5.70
CA GLY A 189 -12.40 -10.73 5.86
C GLY A 189 -11.58 -10.79 7.15
N ASP A 190 -10.80 -9.75 7.44
CA ASP A 190 -9.94 -9.67 8.63
C ASP A 190 -10.75 -9.68 9.93
N ASP A 191 -11.91 -9.04 9.96
CA ASP A 191 -12.81 -9.01 11.12
C ASP A 191 -13.83 -10.17 11.14
N HIS A 192 -13.77 -11.08 10.17
CA HIS A 192 -14.72 -12.20 10.02
C HIS A 192 -16.20 -11.75 9.97
N LEU A 193 -16.48 -10.59 9.39
CA LEU A 193 -17.81 -10.00 9.33
C LEU A 193 -18.60 -10.49 8.11
N MET A 194 -19.73 -11.16 8.36
CA MET A 194 -20.62 -11.65 7.32
C MET A 194 -22.09 -11.54 7.75
N THR A 195 -22.81 -10.54 7.22
CA THR A 195 -24.28 -10.46 7.34
C THR A 195 -24.93 -11.00 6.07
N SER A 196 -26.21 -11.36 6.12
CA SER A 196 -26.94 -11.83 4.93
C SER A 196 -26.92 -10.81 3.78
N LYS A 197 -26.93 -9.51 4.10
CA LYS A 197 -26.87 -8.44 3.10
C LYS A 197 -25.46 -8.31 2.51
N LEU A 198 -24.41 -8.32 3.33
CA LEU A 198 -23.03 -8.31 2.85
C LEU A 198 -22.73 -9.53 1.98
N HIS A 199 -23.22 -10.70 2.36
CA HIS A 199 -23.10 -11.91 1.54
C HIS A 199 -23.70 -11.72 0.14
N GLN A 200 -24.93 -11.19 0.04
CA GLN A 200 -25.57 -10.90 -1.24
C GLN A 200 -24.76 -9.90 -2.09
N GLU A 201 -24.24 -8.83 -1.47
CA GLU A 201 -23.39 -7.84 -2.15
C GLU A 201 -22.08 -8.46 -2.65
N LEU A 202 -21.42 -9.30 -1.86
CA LEU A 202 -20.15 -9.95 -2.22
C LEU A 202 -20.33 -10.97 -3.35
N VAL A 203 -21.43 -11.73 -3.34
CA VAL A 203 -21.79 -12.63 -4.46
C VAL A 203 -22.05 -11.84 -5.74
N LEU A 204 -22.76 -10.71 -5.64
CA LEU A 204 -23.00 -9.83 -6.78
C LEU A 204 -21.69 -9.20 -7.28
N LEU A 205 -20.82 -8.78 -6.37
CA LEU A 205 -19.51 -8.22 -6.67
C LEU A 205 -18.63 -9.24 -7.40
N ALA A 206 -18.57 -10.49 -6.92
CA ALA A 206 -17.85 -11.57 -7.61
C ALA A 206 -18.30 -11.77 -9.06
N LYS A 207 -19.58 -11.54 -9.35
CA LYS A 207 -20.15 -11.63 -10.70
C LYS A 207 -19.82 -10.42 -11.58
N ASN A 208 -19.68 -9.22 -11.02
CA ASN A 208 -19.63 -7.98 -11.81
C ASN A 208 -18.32 -7.19 -11.71
N GLU A 209 -17.42 -7.53 -10.78
CA GLU A 209 -16.19 -6.78 -10.53
C GLU A 209 -15.24 -6.83 -11.72
N SER A 210 -14.90 -5.66 -12.26
CA SER A 210 -14.04 -5.51 -13.42
C SER A 210 -12.54 -5.48 -13.06
N ASN A 211 -12.19 -5.02 -11.87
CA ASN A 211 -10.80 -4.92 -11.43
C ASN A 211 -10.25 -6.27 -10.92
N PRO A 212 -9.16 -6.81 -11.53
CA PRO A 212 -8.62 -8.12 -11.17
C PRO A 212 -8.03 -8.17 -9.75
N GLU A 213 -7.48 -7.07 -9.23
CA GLU A 213 -6.96 -7.02 -7.85
C GLU A 213 -8.09 -7.10 -6.81
N VAL A 214 -9.26 -6.53 -7.11
CA VAL A 214 -10.45 -6.68 -6.26
C VAL A 214 -10.94 -8.13 -6.27
N ARG A 215 -11.01 -8.75 -7.46
CA ARG A 215 -11.39 -10.18 -7.58
C ARG A 215 -10.40 -11.10 -6.85
N SER A 216 -9.10 -10.86 -6.99
CA SER A 216 -8.06 -11.61 -6.28
C SER A 216 -8.19 -11.46 -4.77
N CYS A 217 -8.42 -10.24 -4.27
CA CYS A 217 -8.68 -10.02 -2.84
C CYS A 217 -9.92 -10.76 -2.37
N LEU A 218 -11.00 -10.78 -3.16
CA LEU A 218 -12.22 -11.49 -2.82
C LEU A 218 -12.00 -13.00 -2.72
N ALA A 219 -11.31 -13.59 -3.70
CA ALA A 219 -10.91 -15.00 -3.66
C ALA A 219 -10.07 -15.32 -2.41
N ALA A 220 -9.11 -14.46 -2.07
CA ALA A 220 -8.27 -14.65 -0.89
C ALA A 220 -9.07 -14.52 0.43
N SER A 221 -9.99 -13.56 0.52
CA SER A 221 -10.82 -13.33 1.72
C SER A 221 -11.83 -14.45 1.96
N CYS A 222 -12.26 -15.21 0.95
CA CYS A 222 -13.15 -16.37 1.13
C CYS A 222 -12.58 -17.40 2.13
N LYS A 223 -11.25 -17.48 2.31
CA LYS A 223 -10.64 -18.38 3.31
C LYS A 223 -10.86 -17.94 4.77
N ARG A 224 -11.42 -16.75 4.98
CA ARG A 224 -11.67 -16.15 6.30
C ARG A 224 -13.13 -16.24 6.73
N TRP A 225 -14.04 -16.67 5.86
CA TRP A 225 -15.45 -16.85 6.20
C TRP A 225 -15.86 -18.33 6.17
N GLU A 226 -17.02 -18.62 6.74
CA GLU A 226 -17.61 -19.96 6.74
C GLU A 226 -17.85 -20.46 5.31
N ALA A 227 -17.70 -21.76 5.10
CA ALA A 227 -17.82 -22.39 3.78
C ALA A 227 -19.17 -22.08 3.08
N LYS A 228 -20.25 -22.01 3.86
CA LYS A 228 -21.60 -21.67 3.38
C LYS A 228 -21.69 -20.29 2.74
N ASP A 229 -20.89 -19.33 3.21
CA ASP A 229 -20.85 -17.95 2.72
C ASP A 229 -19.81 -17.78 1.60
N SER A 230 -18.72 -18.55 1.66
CA SER A 230 -17.64 -18.48 0.67
C SER A 230 -17.95 -19.20 -0.64
N PHE A 231 -18.59 -20.38 -0.62
CA PHE A 231 -18.85 -21.15 -1.84
C PHE A 231 -19.70 -20.42 -2.89
N PRO A 232 -20.78 -19.69 -2.53
CA PRO A 232 -21.53 -18.89 -3.50
C PRO A 232 -20.68 -17.82 -4.19
N ILE A 233 -19.75 -17.18 -3.46
CA ILE A 233 -18.82 -16.18 -3.98
C ILE A 233 -17.82 -16.84 -4.95
N LEU A 234 -17.16 -17.92 -4.51
CA LEU A 234 -16.21 -18.68 -5.33
C LEU A 234 -16.86 -19.26 -6.60
N THR A 235 -18.12 -19.69 -6.52
CA THR A 235 -18.90 -20.17 -7.67
C THR A 235 -19.09 -19.10 -8.75
N GLN A 236 -19.17 -17.82 -8.37
CA GLN A 236 -19.20 -16.74 -9.37
C GLN A 236 -17.82 -16.48 -9.93
N LEU A 237 -16.78 -16.47 -9.10
CA LEU A 237 -15.40 -16.22 -9.54
C LEU A 237 -14.89 -17.30 -10.51
N ILE A 238 -15.18 -18.58 -10.26
CA ILE A 238 -14.72 -19.68 -11.13
C ILE A 238 -15.35 -19.66 -12.53
N LYS A 239 -16.51 -19.01 -12.68
CA LYS A 239 -17.20 -18.87 -13.98
C LYS A 239 -16.59 -17.77 -14.86
N ARG A 240 -15.63 -16.99 -14.34
CA ARG A 240 -15.04 -15.85 -15.04
C ARG A 240 -13.92 -16.29 -15.97
N THR A 241 -14.23 -16.34 -17.26
CA THR A 241 -13.27 -16.76 -18.29
C THR A 241 -12.11 -15.78 -18.48
N GLU A 242 -12.30 -14.50 -18.13
CA GLU A 242 -11.23 -13.49 -18.20
C GLU A 242 -10.09 -13.74 -17.21
N ASP A 243 -10.34 -14.50 -16.14
CA ASP A 243 -9.36 -14.79 -15.09
C ASP A 243 -8.50 -16.03 -15.41
N VAL A 244 -8.81 -16.78 -16.48
CA VAL A 244 -8.10 -18.01 -16.86
C VAL A 244 -6.60 -17.78 -17.08
N LYS A 245 -6.23 -16.60 -17.59
CA LYS A 245 -4.82 -16.21 -17.83
C LYS A 245 -4.24 -15.30 -16.76
N ASP A 246 -5.02 -15.01 -15.71
CA ASP A 246 -4.50 -14.26 -14.56
C ASP A 246 -3.44 -15.08 -13.83
N LYS A 247 -2.39 -14.42 -13.33
CA LYS A 247 -1.25 -15.11 -12.72
C LYS A 247 -1.54 -15.70 -11.34
N HIS A 248 -2.51 -15.14 -10.61
CA HIS A 248 -2.79 -15.54 -9.23
C HIS A 248 -4.21 -16.05 -9.01
N ILE A 249 -5.23 -15.46 -9.67
CA ILE A 249 -6.64 -15.80 -9.41
C ILE A 249 -6.91 -17.31 -9.59
N PRO A 250 -6.47 -17.99 -10.67
CA PRO A 250 -6.65 -19.43 -10.80
C PRO A 250 -6.05 -20.25 -9.64
N LEU A 251 -4.89 -19.83 -9.12
CA LEU A 251 -4.21 -20.50 -8.00
C LEU A 251 -4.90 -20.24 -6.66
N LEU A 252 -5.65 -19.15 -6.54
CA LEU A 252 -6.45 -18.84 -5.35
C LEU A 252 -7.79 -19.58 -5.33
N LEU A 253 -8.35 -19.87 -6.52
CA LEU A 253 -9.64 -20.55 -6.68
C LEU A 253 -9.54 -22.07 -6.70
N TRP A 254 -8.36 -22.62 -7.04
CA TRP A 254 -8.06 -24.05 -6.95
C TRP A 254 -8.01 -24.52 -5.49
#